data_AF-A0A955YTV3-F1
#
_entry.id   AF-A0A955YTV3-F1
#
_cell.length_a   1.000
_cell.length_b   1.000
_cell.length_c   1.000
_cell.angle_alpha   90.00
_cell.angle_beta   90.00
_cell.angle_gamma   90.00
#
_symmetry.space_group_name_H-M   'P 1'
#
loop_
_entity.id
_entity.type
_entity.pdbx_description
1 polymer ?
#
loop_
_entity_poly.entity_id
_entity_poly.type
_entity_poly.pdbx_seq_one_letter_code
_entity_poly.pdbx_strand_id
1 'polypeptide(L)'
;MVPAQLGIESCACEAGQHEPRLVAITGGPGAGKTAVLEMASRSFCSHVGILPESAGIVFGGGFPRHATPWGRRAAQRAIFHVQRELESMVLEEGQLALALCDRGTLDGVAYWPDDPETFWSSLGTTLEHELSRYWAVIHLETPSPREGYNHQNHLRIESAREAKILDGRISEVWKNHPNRYVVPASADFFQKASTALGYIRSEVPRCCRS
;
A
#
# COMPACT_ATOMS: atom_id res chain seq x y z
N MET A 1 11.10 -0.64 -19.47
CA MET A 1 10.01 -1.45 -18.90
C MET A 1 10.41 -1.71 -17.46
N VAL A 2 9.72 -1.14 -16.47
CA VAL A 2 9.99 -1.48 -15.06
C VAL A 2 9.05 -2.64 -14.76
N PRO A 3 9.50 -3.90 -14.80
CA PRO A 3 8.63 -5.01 -14.42
C PRO A 3 8.20 -4.83 -12.96
N ALA A 4 7.00 -5.31 -12.61
CA ALA A 4 6.61 -5.45 -11.22
C ALA A 4 7.72 -6.18 -10.46
N GLN A 5 8.08 -5.71 -9.26
CA GLN A 5 9.12 -6.34 -8.47
C GLN A 5 8.56 -7.67 -7.95
N LEU A 6 9.07 -8.78 -8.48
CA LEU A 6 8.61 -10.13 -8.13
C LEU A 6 9.41 -10.71 -6.96
N GLY A 7 8.79 -11.65 -6.26
CA GLY A 7 9.48 -12.58 -5.38
C GLY A 7 10.55 -13.39 -6.12
N ILE A 8 11.59 -13.80 -5.41
CA ILE A 8 12.74 -14.52 -5.99
C ILE A 8 12.81 -16.00 -5.59
N GLU A 9 12.01 -16.43 -4.61
CA GLU A 9 12.03 -17.80 -4.13
C GLU A 9 11.34 -18.77 -5.10
N SER A 10 11.68 -20.05 -5.01
CA SER A 10 10.98 -21.10 -5.75
C SER A 10 9.73 -21.55 -4.99
N CYS A 11 8.72 -22.06 -5.69
CA CYS A 11 7.56 -22.72 -5.08
C CYS A 11 7.14 -23.95 -5.89
N ALA A 12 6.30 -24.80 -5.30
CA ALA A 12 5.75 -25.99 -5.94
C ALA A 12 4.48 -25.70 -6.77
N CYS A 13 4.26 -24.44 -7.17
CA CYS A 13 3.09 -24.08 -7.94
C CYS A 13 3.25 -24.53 -9.41
N GLU A 14 2.28 -25.31 -9.89
CA GLU A 14 2.19 -25.76 -11.28
C GLU A 14 1.08 -25.02 -12.06
N ALA A 15 0.41 -24.04 -11.43
CA ALA A 15 -0.68 -23.31 -12.05
C ALA A 15 -0.16 -22.39 -13.16
N GLY A 16 -0.71 -22.52 -14.37
CA GLY A 16 -0.39 -21.63 -15.49
C GLY A 16 -1.06 -20.25 -15.41
N GLN A 17 -2.05 -20.10 -14.53
CA GLN A 17 -2.76 -18.84 -14.27
C GLN A 17 -3.29 -18.83 -12.82
N HIS A 18 -3.41 -17.64 -12.26
CA HIS A 18 -3.91 -17.36 -10.92
C HIS A 18 -5.08 -16.38 -10.96
N GLU A 19 -5.90 -16.40 -9.91
CA GLU A 19 -6.80 -15.29 -9.55
C GLU A 19 -6.06 -14.42 -8.52
N PRO A 20 -5.50 -13.27 -8.93
CA PRO A 20 -4.60 -12.52 -8.05
C PRO A 20 -5.34 -11.90 -6.87
N ARG A 21 -4.79 -12.06 -5.67
CA ARG A 21 -5.27 -11.38 -4.47
C ARG A 21 -4.58 -10.03 -4.31
N LEU A 22 -5.35 -8.94 -4.27
CA LEU A 22 -4.80 -7.62 -3.94
C LEU A 22 -4.65 -7.48 -2.42
N VAL A 23 -3.45 -7.19 -1.94
CA VAL A 23 -3.18 -6.90 -0.53
C VAL A 23 -2.55 -5.53 -0.39
N ALA A 24 -3.25 -4.61 0.29
CA ALA A 24 -2.72 -3.26 0.52
C ALA A 24 -1.75 -3.26 1.71
N ILE A 25 -0.51 -2.83 1.49
CA ILE A 25 0.42 -2.47 2.56
C ILE A 25 0.24 -0.98 2.82
N THR A 26 -0.44 -0.64 3.91
CA THR A 26 -0.86 0.74 4.22
C THR A 26 -0.21 1.27 5.50
N GLY A 27 -0.36 2.57 5.74
CA GLY A 27 0.18 3.28 6.90
C GLY A 27 0.71 4.66 6.53
N GLY A 28 0.88 5.50 7.55
CA GLY A 28 1.42 6.85 7.35
C GLY A 28 2.85 6.88 6.78
N PRO A 29 3.34 8.07 6.38
CA PRO A 29 4.75 8.26 6.05
C PRO A 29 5.66 7.75 7.17
N GLY A 30 6.75 7.07 6.83
CA GLY A 30 7.70 6.56 7.84
C GLY A 30 7.31 5.26 8.53
N ALA A 31 6.16 4.65 8.22
CA ALA A 31 5.74 3.36 8.78
C ALA A 31 6.63 2.16 8.42
N GLY A 32 7.55 2.30 7.44
CA GLY A 32 8.47 1.23 7.02
C GLY A 32 7.95 0.32 5.90
N LYS A 33 6.89 0.74 5.17
CA LYS A 33 6.27 -0.01 4.06
C LYS A 33 7.28 -0.48 3.01
N THR A 34 8.07 0.43 2.46
CA THR A 34 9.07 0.12 1.43
C THR A 34 10.05 -0.97 1.86
N ALA A 35 10.51 -0.93 3.12
CA ALA A 35 11.42 -1.94 3.64
C ALA A 35 10.72 -3.30 3.83
N VAL A 36 9.47 -3.33 4.31
CA VAL A 36 8.68 -4.56 4.37
C VAL A 36 8.44 -5.16 2.98
N LEU A 37 8.12 -4.33 1.99
CA LEU A 37 7.94 -4.74 0.60
C LEU A 37 9.23 -5.30 -0.01
N GLU A 38 10.37 -4.65 0.23
CA GLU A 38 11.68 -5.17 -0.22
C GLU A 38 12.01 -6.52 0.43
N MET A 39 11.73 -6.68 1.73
CA MET A 39 11.91 -7.97 2.40
C MET A 39 10.95 -9.03 1.83
N ALA A 40 9.71 -8.65 1.50
CA ALA A 40 8.73 -9.56 0.89
C ALA A 40 9.22 -10.06 -0.49
N SER A 41 9.79 -9.19 -1.33
CA SER A 41 10.34 -9.60 -2.63
C SER A 41 11.49 -10.60 -2.50
N ARG A 42 12.15 -10.66 -1.35
CA ARG A 42 13.23 -11.61 -1.06
C ARG A 42 12.76 -12.87 -0.34
N SER A 43 11.53 -12.88 0.17
CA SER A 43 11.03 -13.94 1.07
C SER A 43 9.92 -14.79 0.46
N PHE A 44 9.38 -14.39 -0.69
CA PHE A 44 8.29 -15.07 -1.37
C PHE A 44 8.66 -15.44 -2.80
N CYS A 45 7.88 -16.34 -3.38
CA CYS A 45 8.11 -16.80 -4.75
C CYS A 45 7.68 -15.79 -5.81
N SER A 46 8.04 -16.06 -7.06
CA SER A 46 7.76 -15.20 -8.22
C SER A 46 6.28 -14.91 -8.49
N HIS A 47 5.35 -15.69 -7.90
CA HIS A 47 3.91 -15.45 -7.99
C HIS A 47 3.41 -14.39 -6.99
N VAL A 48 4.30 -13.86 -6.14
CA VAL A 48 4.03 -12.68 -5.30
C VAL A 48 4.72 -11.48 -5.93
N GLY A 49 3.95 -10.52 -6.42
CA GLY A 49 4.46 -9.30 -7.04
C GLY A 49 4.17 -8.06 -6.20
N ILE A 50 4.98 -7.03 -6.38
CA ILE A 50 4.82 -5.74 -5.70
C ILE A 50 4.43 -4.69 -6.74
N LEU A 51 3.30 -4.03 -6.49
CA LEU A 51 2.89 -2.85 -7.23
C LEU A 51 3.53 -1.61 -6.60
N PRO A 52 4.23 -0.78 -7.40
CA PRO A 52 4.94 0.39 -6.91
C PRO A 52 3.97 1.48 -6.38
N GLU A 53 4.50 2.38 -5.55
CA GLU A 53 3.72 3.51 -5.02
C GLU A 53 3.26 4.44 -6.16
N SER A 54 1.95 4.53 -6.35
CA SER A 54 1.32 5.37 -7.39
C SER A 54 1.69 6.85 -7.28
N ALA A 55 1.85 7.38 -6.06
CA ALA A 55 2.34 8.73 -5.84
C ALA A 55 3.79 8.91 -6.33
N GLY A 56 4.65 7.91 -6.14
CA GLY A 56 6.00 7.89 -6.66
C GLY A 56 6.03 7.97 -8.18
N ILE A 57 5.15 7.21 -8.87
CA ILE A 57 5.00 7.26 -10.34
C ILE A 57 4.50 8.63 -10.79
N VAL A 58 3.39 9.12 -10.23
CA VAL A 58 2.75 10.37 -10.65
C VAL A 58 3.71 11.56 -10.50
N PHE A 59 4.34 11.69 -9.33
CA PHE A 59 5.25 12.80 -9.08
C PHE A 59 6.62 12.62 -9.74
N GLY A 60 7.14 11.39 -9.80
CA GLY A 60 8.37 11.08 -10.55
C GLY A 60 8.22 11.32 -12.05
N GLY A 61 7.00 11.16 -12.58
CA GLY A 61 6.62 11.46 -13.97
C GLY A 61 6.37 12.94 -14.26
N GLY A 62 6.59 13.84 -13.30
CA GLY A 62 6.52 15.29 -13.51
C GLY A 62 5.17 15.95 -13.19
N PHE A 63 4.22 15.25 -12.57
CA PHE A 63 3.00 15.89 -12.09
C PHE A 63 3.34 16.95 -11.01
N PRO A 64 2.86 18.19 -11.12
CA PRO A 64 3.27 19.26 -10.22
C PRO A 64 2.67 19.08 -8.82
N ARG A 65 3.54 19.17 -7.80
CA ARG A 65 3.15 19.15 -6.39
C ARG A 65 2.73 20.54 -5.95
N HIS A 66 1.42 20.78 -5.82
CA HIS A 66 0.87 22.02 -5.30
C HIS A 66 0.14 21.80 -3.97
N ALA A 67 0.40 22.66 -2.99
CA ALA A 67 -0.27 22.61 -1.67
C ALA A 67 -1.68 23.19 -1.68
N THR A 68 -2.12 23.79 -2.79
CA THR A 68 -3.49 24.33 -2.93
C THR A 68 -4.52 23.20 -2.89
N PRO A 69 -5.76 23.46 -2.45
CA PRO A 69 -6.82 22.45 -2.49
C PRO A 69 -7.02 21.86 -3.89
N TRP A 70 -7.00 22.69 -4.94
CA TRP A 70 -7.09 22.25 -6.33
C TRP A 70 -5.96 21.30 -6.73
N GLY A 71 -4.72 21.65 -6.36
CA GLY A 71 -3.53 20.83 -6.61
C GLY A 71 -3.60 19.48 -5.90
N ARG A 72 -3.96 19.47 -4.61
CA ARG A 72 -4.15 18.23 -3.85
C ARG A 72 -5.24 17.36 -4.45
N ARG A 73 -6.38 17.93 -4.81
CA ARG A 73 -7.47 17.18 -5.47
C ARG A 73 -7.03 16.56 -6.78
N ALA A 74 -6.35 17.33 -7.63
CA ALA A 74 -5.86 16.84 -8.92
C ALA A 74 -4.82 15.71 -8.75
N ALA A 75 -3.87 15.89 -7.82
CA ALA A 75 -2.88 14.86 -7.51
C ALA A 75 -3.52 13.58 -6.97
N GLN A 76 -4.45 13.67 -6.02
CA GLN A 76 -5.09 12.48 -5.44
C GLN A 76 -5.94 11.71 -6.47
N ARG A 77 -6.64 12.40 -7.38
CA ARG A 77 -7.32 11.71 -8.49
C ARG A 77 -6.34 11.00 -9.42
N ALA A 78 -5.24 11.65 -9.80
CA ALA A 78 -4.22 11.04 -10.64
C ALA A 78 -3.62 9.79 -9.98
N ILE A 79 -3.27 9.89 -8.69
CA ILE A 79 -2.74 8.77 -7.89
C ILE A 79 -3.74 7.62 -7.83
N PHE A 80 -5.02 7.91 -7.58
CA PHE A 80 -6.07 6.89 -7.54
C PHE A 80 -6.20 6.15 -8.88
N HIS A 81 -6.22 6.87 -10.01
CA HIS A 81 -6.35 6.23 -11.31
C HIS A 81 -5.10 5.41 -11.67
N VAL A 82 -3.89 5.89 -11.38
CA VAL A 82 -2.67 5.09 -11.56
C VAL A 82 -2.71 3.82 -10.72
N GLN A 83 -3.15 3.92 -9.45
CA GLN A 83 -3.31 2.76 -8.57
C GLN A 83 -4.30 1.75 -9.14
N ARG A 84 -5.46 2.22 -9.61
CA ARG A 84 -6.49 1.38 -10.24
C ARG A 84 -5.96 0.66 -11.47
N GLU A 85 -5.21 1.33 -12.34
CA GLU A 85 -4.67 0.71 -13.55
C GLU A 85 -3.58 -0.31 -13.25
N LEU A 86 -2.70 -0.06 -12.27
CA LEU A 86 -1.71 -1.05 -11.83
C LEU A 86 -2.38 -2.33 -11.29
N GLU A 87 -3.45 -2.15 -10.52
CA GLU A 87 -4.24 -3.27 -9.98
C GLU A 87 -4.96 -4.04 -11.08
N SER A 88 -5.67 -3.34 -11.97
CA SER A 88 -6.42 -3.95 -13.08
C SER A 88 -5.49 -4.74 -14.01
N MET A 89 -4.32 -4.19 -14.34
CA MET A 89 -3.32 -4.87 -15.18
C MET A 89 -2.95 -6.24 -14.61
N VAL A 90 -2.62 -6.32 -13.31
CA VAL A 90 -2.26 -7.60 -12.68
C VAL A 90 -3.45 -8.55 -12.61
N LEU A 91 -4.63 -8.04 -12.27
CA LEU A 91 -5.86 -8.84 -12.20
C LEU A 91 -6.20 -9.48 -13.56
N GLU A 92 -6.07 -8.72 -14.64
CA GLU A 92 -6.36 -9.17 -16.00
C GLU A 92 -5.29 -10.12 -16.56
N GLU A 93 -4.01 -9.86 -16.27
CA GLU A 93 -2.92 -10.74 -16.67
C GLU A 93 -2.98 -12.10 -15.97
N GLY A 94 -3.46 -12.15 -14.72
CA GLY A 94 -3.65 -13.39 -13.96
C GLY A 94 -2.35 -14.17 -13.71
N GLN A 95 -1.18 -13.51 -13.77
CA GLN A 95 0.12 -14.16 -13.59
C GLN A 95 0.52 -14.30 -12.12
N LEU A 96 0.00 -13.43 -11.25
CA LEU A 96 0.35 -13.38 -9.83
C LEU A 96 -0.71 -14.10 -8.99
N ALA A 97 -0.26 -14.84 -7.99
CA ALA A 97 -1.13 -15.37 -6.93
C ALA A 97 -1.54 -14.25 -5.95
N LEU A 98 -0.65 -13.29 -5.71
CA LEU A 98 -0.86 -12.19 -4.79
C LEU A 98 -0.09 -10.95 -5.25
N ALA A 99 -0.74 -9.79 -5.23
CA ALA A 99 -0.14 -8.50 -5.50
C ALA A 99 -0.11 -7.65 -4.22
N LEU A 100 1.08 -7.28 -3.79
CA LEU A 100 1.31 -6.36 -2.68
C LEU A 100 1.30 -4.92 -3.21
N CYS A 101 0.29 -4.16 -2.86
CA CYS A 101 0.20 -2.75 -3.24
C CYS A 101 0.96 -1.89 -2.21
N ASP A 102 1.97 -1.11 -2.66
CA ASP A 102 2.51 -0.02 -1.84
C ASP A 102 1.45 1.10 -1.76
N ARG A 103 0.59 0.97 -0.73
CA ARG A 103 -0.69 1.67 -0.52
C ARG A 103 -1.84 1.15 -1.36
N GLY A 104 -3.05 1.26 -0.81
CA GLY A 104 -4.29 1.02 -1.53
C GLY A 104 -5.02 2.32 -1.90
N THR A 105 -6.10 2.23 -2.65
CA THR A 105 -6.88 3.38 -3.14
C THR A 105 -7.42 4.27 -2.02
N LEU A 106 -7.78 3.70 -0.87
CA LEU A 106 -8.31 4.46 0.27
C LEU A 106 -7.25 5.32 0.98
N ASP A 107 -5.95 5.03 0.82
CA ASP A 107 -4.88 5.85 1.42
C ASP A 107 -4.98 7.32 0.98
N GLY A 108 -5.48 7.57 -0.24
CA GLY A 108 -5.61 8.90 -0.81
C GLY A 108 -6.53 9.83 -0.01
N VAL A 109 -7.52 9.27 0.71
CA VAL A 109 -8.45 10.04 1.57
C VAL A 109 -7.70 10.83 2.62
N ALA A 110 -6.62 10.27 3.20
CA ALA A 110 -5.87 10.95 4.25
C ALA A 110 -5.23 12.26 3.77
N TYR A 111 -4.99 12.39 2.47
CA TYR A 111 -4.37 13.53 1.80
C TYR A 111 -5.41 14.41 1.05
N TRP A 112 -6.68 14.02 1.05
CA TRP A 112 -7.74 14.82 0.46
C TRP A 112 -8.01 16.08 1.30
N PRO A 113 -8.14 17.27 0.69
CA PRO A 113 -8.27 18.52 1.43
C PRO A 113 -9.65 18.77 2.04
N ASP A 114 -10.68 18.10 1.53
CA ASP A 114 -12.08 18.36 1.85
C ASP A 114 -12.69 17.17 2.61
N ASP A 115 -14.02 17.13 2.71
CA ASP A 115 -14.76 16.00 3.27
C ASP A 115 -14.52 14.70 2.47
N PRO A 116 -14.32 13.53 3.11
CA PRO A 116 -14.14 12.25 2.43
C PRO A 116 -15.23 11.89 1.41
N GLU A 117 -16.48 12.28 1.63
CA GLU A 117 -17.57 12.00 0.68
C GLU A 117 -17.32 12.65 -0.69
N THR A 118 -16.70 13.82 -0.70
CA THR A 118 -16.35 14.51 -1.94
C THR A 118 -15.25 13.77 -2.71
N PHE A 119 -14.37 13.04 -2.03
CA PHE A 119 -13.36 12.18 -2.67
C PHE A 119 -14.04 11.08 -3.48
N TRP A 120 -14.98 10.34 -2.87
CA TRP A 120 -15.77 9.29 -3.50
C TRP A 120 -16.54 9.79 -4.72
N SER A 121 -17.27 10.89 -4.55
CA SER A 121 -18.04 11.50 -5.63
C SER A 121 -17.17 11.94 -6.81
N SER A 122 -15.94 12.41 -6.54
CA SER A 122 -15.03 12.91 -7.57
C SER A 122 -14.43 11.78 -8.41
N LEU A 123 -14.44 10.56 -7.88
CA LEU A 123 -13.89 9.36 -8.49
C LEU A 123 -14.96 8.41 -9.02
N GLY A 124 -16.25 8.67 -8.73
CA GLY A 124 -17.35 7.80 -9.12
C GLY A 124 -17.31 6.43 -8.44
N THR A 125 -16.87 6.38 -7.18
CA THR A 125 -16.76 5.14 -6.38
C THR A 125 -17.42 5.32 -5.01
N THR A 126 -17.40 4.27 -4.18
CA THR A 126 -17.84 4.32 -2.78
C THR A 126 -16.81 3.66 -1.87
N LEU A 127 -16.88 3.95 -0.56
CA LEU A 127 -16.03 3.29 0.43
C LEU A 127 -16.17 1.76 0.39
N GLU A 128 -17.40 1.25 0.31
CA GLU A 128 -17.70 -0.19 0.30
C GLU A 128 -17.15 -0.86 -0.95
N HIS A 129 -17.28 -0.21 -2.11
CA HIS A 129 -16.73 -0.73 -3.36
C HIS A 129 -15.21 -0.86 -3.26
N GLU A 130 -14.52 0.20 -2.84
CA GLU A 130 -13.07 0.19 -2.71
C GLU A 130 -12.57 -0.78 -1.63
N LEU A 131 -13.28 -0.92 -0.50
CA LEU A 131 -12.96 -1.94 0.50
C LEU A 131 -13.05 -3.36 -0.09
N SER A 132 -14.11 -3.65 -0.86
CA SER A 132 -14.34 -4.99 -1.42
C SER A 132 -13.30 -5.43 -2.46
N ARG A 133 -12.53 -4.50 -3.02
CA ARG A 133 -11.47 -4.80 -4.01
C ARG A 133 -10.25 -5.48 -3.40
N TYR A 134 -9.98 -5.25 -2.11
CA TYR A 134 -8.82 -5.81 -1.45
C TYR A 134 -9.16 -7.12 -0.77
N TRP A 135 -8.29 -8.11 -0.95
CA TRP A 135 -8.39 -9.37 -0.24
C TRP A 135 -8.04 -9.18 1.23
N ALA A 136 -6.99 -8.40 1.51
CA ALA A 136 -6.54 -8.06 2.85
C ALA A 136 -5.84 -6.70 2.90
N VAL A 137 -5.76 -6.13 4.10
CA VAL A 137 -5.07 -4.86 4.36
C VAL A 137 -4.14 -5.05 5.55
N ILE A 138 -2.86 -4.70 5.36
CA ILE A 138 -1.85 -4.75 6.41
C ILE A 138 -1.44 -3.32 6.72
N HIS A 139 -1.95 -2.80 7.85
CA HIS A 139 -1.66 -1.47 8.33
C HIS A 139 -0.38 -1.48 9.17
N LEU A 140 0.68 -0.85 8.69
CA LEU A 140 1.89 -0.59 9.46
C LEU A 140 1.75 0.75 10.17
N GLU A 141 1.70 0.78 11.49
CA GLU A 141 1.53 2.04 12.21
C GLU A 141 2.79 2.92 12.12
N THR A 142 2.61 4.22 11.96
CA THR A 142 3.73 5.17 12.02
C THR A 142 4.22 5.31 13.47
N PRO A 143 5.54 5.21 13.74
CA PRO A 143 6.07 5.46 15.07
C PRO A 143 5.82 6.90 15.51
N SER A 144 5.58 7.11 16.80
CA SER A 144 5.49 8.47 17.34
C SER A 144 6.86 9.16 17.34
N PRO A 145 6.90 10.50 17.49
CA PRO A 145 8.17 11.23 17.63
C PRO A 145 9.04 10.73 18.80
N ARG A 146 8.44 10.10 19.82
CA ARG A 146 9.15 9.54 20.98
C ARG A 146 9.74 8.15 20.72
N GLU A 147 9.32 7.48 19.65
CA GLU A 147 9.65 6.07 19.33
C GLU A 147 10.63 5.95 18.15
N GLY A 148 11.37 7.02 17.82
CA GLY A 148 12.49 6.95 16.88
C GLY A 148 12.17 7.31 15.43
N TYR A 149 11.29 8.29 15.19
CA TYR A 149 11.07 8.81 13.83
C TYR A 149 12.37 9.40 13.26
N ASN A 150 12.98 8.69 12.30
CA ASN A 150 14.29 9.04 11.77
C ASN A 150 14.17 10.13 10.67
N HIS A 151 14.82 11.28 10.88
CA HIS A 151 14.69 12.52 10.11
C HIS A 151 15.44 12.53 8.75
N GLN A 152 15.97 11.42 8.25
CA GLN A 152 16.98 11.43 7.18
C GLN A 152 16.45 11.41 5.74
N ASN A 153 15.14 11.36 5.49
CA ASN A 153 14.62 11.41 4.11
C ASN A 153 14.28 12.84 3.67
N HIS A 154 15.18 13.48 2.92
CA HIS A 154 15.00 14.81 2.33
C HIS A 154 13.81 14.94 1.35
N LEU A 155 13.18 13.81 0.97
CA LEU A 155 11.96 13.76 0.16
C LEU A 155 10.67 13.79 1.00
N ARG A 156 10.76 13.63 2.33
CA ARG A 156 9.62 13.68 3.24
C ARG A 156 9.37 15.12 3.66
N ILE A 157 8.20 15.62 3.32
CA ILE A 157 7.78 17.01 3.56
C ILE A 157 7.05 17.13 4.89
N GLU A 158 6.55 16.01 5.42
CA GLU A 158 5.76 15.93 6.63
C GLU A 158 6.63 15.73 7.88
N SER A 159 6.31 16.49 8.92
CA SER A 159 6.82 16.27 10.28
C SER A 159 6.34 14.93 10.85
N ALA A 160 7.05 14.42 11.86
CA ALA A 160 6.65 13.20 12.58
C ALA A 160 5.21 13.28 13.15
N ARG A 161 4.77 14.48 13.55
CA ARG A 161 3.40 14.71 14.02
C ARG A 161 2.38 14.59 12.89
N GLU A 162 2.65 15.21 11.74
CA GLU A 162 1.79 15.11 10.56
C GLU A 162 1.72 13.68 10.04
N ALA A 163 2.85 12.96 10.02
CA ALA A 163 2.90 11.56 9.65
C ALA A 163 2.01 10.68 10.54
N LYS A 164 1.92 10.98 11.85
CA LYS A 164 1.02 10.28 12.77
C LYS A 164 -0.45 10.65 12.60
N ILE A 165 -0.75 11.92 12.27
CA ILE A 165 -2.12 12.34 11.95
C ILE A 165 -2.60 11.64 10.68
N LEU A 166 -1.77 11.58 9.64
CA LEU A 166 -2.05 10.87 8.40
C LEU A 166 -2.26 9.38 8.65
N ASP A 167 -1.40 8.75 9.46
CA ASP A 167 -1.54 7.35 9.89
C ASP A 167 -2.90 7.08 10.55
N GLY A 168 -3.34 7.96 11.45
CA GLY A 168 -4.65 7.86 12.08
C GLY A 168 -5.81 7.94 11.08
N ARG A 169 -5.75 8.86 10.11
CA ARG A 169 -6.75 8.97 9.04
C ARG A 169 -6.80 7.73 8.16
N ILE A 170 -5.64 7.19 7.81
CA ILE A 170 -5.51 5.95 7.03
C ILE A 170 -6.09 4.78 7.83
N SER A 171 -5.75 4.65 9.11
CA SER A 171 -6.29 3.61 9.99
C SER A 171 -7.82 3.67 10.06
N GLU A 172 -8.37 4.87 10.13
CA GLU A 172 -9.81 5.11 10.23
C GLU A 172 -10.56 4.70 8.97
N VAL A 173 -10.07 5.06 7.77
CA VAL A 173 -10.76 4.71 6.52
C VAL A 173 -10.76 3.19 6.26
N TRP A 174 -9.69 2.49 6.68
CA TRP A 174 -9.58 1.04 6.52
C TRP A 174 -10.28 0.24 7.63
N LYS A 175 -10.82 0.87 8.68
CA LYS A 175 -11.26 0.20 9.92
C LYS A 175 -12.30 -0.91 9.71
N ASN A 176 -13.13 -0.78 8.68
CA ASN A 176 -14.23 -1.70 8.38
C ASN A 176 -13.84 -2.82 7.40
N HIS A 177 -12.58 -2.89 6.95
CA HIS A 177 -12.13 -3.97 6.08
C HIS A 177 -12.16 -5.31 6.84
N PRO A 178 -12.81 -6.38 6.32
CA PRO A 178 -13.02 -7.62 7.06
C PRO A 178 -11.71 -8.35 7.39
N ASN A 179 -10.72 -8.28 6.48
CA ASN A 179 -9.41 -8.89 6.65
C ASN A 179 -8.35 -7.80 6.89
N ARG A 180 -8.45 -7.12 8.02
CA ARG A 180 -7.52 -6.05 8.42
C ARG A 180 -6.55 -6.54 9.49
N TYR A 181 -5.25 -6.43 9.20
CA TYR A 181 -4.17 -6.69 10.13
C TYR A 181 -3.49 -5.37 10.51
N VAL A 182 -3.28 -5.14 11.81
CA VAL A 182 -2.58 -3.95 12.30
C VAL A 182 -1.26 -4.39 12.92
N VAL A 183 -0.16 -3.86 12.39
CA VAL A 183 1.18 -4.06 12.93
C VAL A 183 1.57 -2.80 13.70
N PRO A 184 1.62 -2.86 15.05
CA PRO A 184 1.90 -1.70 15.87
C PRO A 184 3.29 -1.13 15.58
N ALA A 185 3.50 0.13 15.96
CA ALA A 185 4.84 0.68 16.00
C ALA A 185 5.71 -0.13 16.98
N SER A 186 6.96 -0.38 16.61
CA SER A 186 7.95 -1.05 17.44
C SER A 186 9.28 -0.33 17.34
N ALA A 187 10.03 -0.31 18.45
CA ALA A 187 11.42 0.15 18.47
C ALA A 187 12.34 -0.81 17.68
N ASP A 188 11.97 -2.09 17.59
CA ASP A 188 12.63 -3.07 16.74
C ASP A 188 11.90 -3.20 15.41
N PHE A 189 12.48 -2.62 14.36
CA PHE A 189 11.95 -2.72 13.02
C PHE A 189 11.93 -4.16 12.49
N PHE A 190 12.88 -5.02 12.87
CA PHE A 190 12.91 -6.42 12.43
C PHE A 190 11.72 -7.19 12.97
N GLN A 191 11.37 -6.99 14.25
CA GLN A 191 10.16 -7.58 14.81
C GLN A 191 8.92 -7.13 14.05
N LYS A 192 8.80 -5.81 13.78
CA LYS A 192 7.68 -5.25 13.01
C LYS A 192 7.59 -5.87 11.61
N ALA A 193 8.71 -5.93 10.90
CA ALA A 193 8.76 -6.49 9.56
C ALA A 193 8.45 -7.99 9.56
N SER A 194 8.95 -8.75 10.54
CA SER A 194 8.66 -10.18 10.71
C SER A 194 7.16 -10.42 10.93
N THR A 195 6.51 -9.62 11.77
CA THR A 195 5.05 -9.69 11.97
C THR A 195 4.30 -9.40 10.67
N ALA A 196 4.69 -8.36 9.93
CA ALA A 196 4.06 -8.02 8.66
C ALA A 196 4.23 -9.14 7.61
N LEU A 197 5.43 -9.71 7.48
CA LEU A 197 5.70 -10.84 6.59
C LEU A 197 4.90 -12.09 7.00
N GLY A 198 4.69 -12.30 8.29
CA GLY A 198 3.82 -13.36 8.81
C GLY A 198 2.38 -13.22 8.31
N TYR A 199 1.81 -12.01 8.37
CA TYR A 199 0.48 -11.73 7.81
C TYR A 199 0.45 -11.85 6.28
N ILE A 200 1.49 -11.39 5.57
CA ILE A 200 1.56 -11.61 4.11
C ILE A 200 1.53 -13.12 3.82
N ARG A 201 2.34 -13.92 4.52
CA ARG A 201 2.41 -15.38 4.34
C ARG A 201 1.07 -16.07 4.62
N SER A 202 0.25 -15.57 5.55
CA SER A 202 -1.08 -16.13 5.79
C SER A 202 -2.05 -15.90 4.63
N GLU A 203 -1.86 -14.84 3.85
CA GLU A 203 -2.71 -14.50 2.70
C GLU A 203 -2.24 -15.10 1.37
N VAL A 204 -0.95 -15.41 1.23
CA VAL A 204 -0.40 -16.11 0.05
C VAL A 204 -1.09 -17.48 -0.10
N PRO A 205 -1.49 -17.92 -1.31
CA PRO A 205 -2.03 -19.28 -1.51
C PRO A 205 -1.04 -20.39 -1.14
N ARG A 206 -1.54 -21.55 -0.67
CA ARG A 206 -0.68 -22.64 -0.16
C ARG A 206 0.37 -23.13 -1.17
N CYS A 207 0.05 -23.15 -2.46
CA CYS A 207 1.00 -23.53 -3.52
C CYS A 207 2.17 -22.56 -3.69
N CYS A 208 2.05 -21.31 -3.20
CA CYS A 208 3.02 -20.23 -3.35
C CYS A 208 3.71 -19.84 -2.02
N ARG A 209 3.48 -20.60 -0.93
CA ARG A 209 3.87 -20.27 0.45
C ARG A 209 5.27 -20.73 0.89
N SER A 210 6.05 -21.31 -0.01
CA SER A 210 7.35 -21.96 0.30
C SER A 210 8.26 -21.16 1.21
#